data_AF-A0A3C0JEX2-F1
#
_entry.id   AF-A0A3C0JEX2-F1
#
_cell.length_a   1.000
_cell.length_b   1.000
_cell.length_c   1.000
_cell.angle_alpha   90.00
_cell.angle_beta   90.00
_cell.angle_gamma   90.00
#
_symmetry.space_group_name_H-M   'P 1'
#
loop_
_entity.id
_entity.type
_entity.pdbx_description
1 polymer ?
#
loop_
_entity_poly.entity_id
_entity_poly.type
_entity_poly.pdbx_seq_one_letter_code
_entity_poly.pdbx_strand_id
1 'polypeptide(L)'
;MQGNTKIKPPAKESVLESTKMEKNHRTSSTSDSTQLYLNALDKSDLLTAEEEIHFGRLVQQGDQPARQRMIESNLRLVVKISRRYMHRGLPMLDLIEEGNLGLIRAVEKFDPEKGFRFSTYATWWI
;
A
#
# COMPACT_ATOMS: atom_id res chain seq x y z
N MET A 1 47.42 8.05 -66.70
CA MET A 1 46.02 8.54 -66.82
C MET A 1 45.14 7.31 -66.65
N GLN A 2 44.24 7.16 -65.69
CA GLN A 2 43.17 8.07 -65.25
C GLN A 2 42.89 7.86 -63.75
N GLY A 3 42.40 8.89 -63.07
CA GLY A 3 42.13 8.92 -61.64
C GLY A 3 40.69 8.58 -61.24
N ASN A 4 40.53 8.38 -59.92
CA ASN A 4 39.34 8.46 -59.05
C ASN A 4 38.05 7.68 -59.42
N THR A 5 37.54 6.91 -58.47
CA THR A 5 36.43 7.36 -57.58
C THR A 5 36.40 6.51 -56.31
N LYS A 6 36.17 7.19 -55.19
CA LYS A 6 36.19 6.71 -53.80
C LYS A 6 34.80 6.21 -53.41
N ILE A 7 34.64 4.94 -52.99
CA ILE A 7 33.48 4.52 -52.17
C ILE A 7 33.95 3.49 -51.13
N LYS A 8 33.84 3.86 -49.85
CA LYS A 8 33.95 2.98 -48.69
C LYS A 8 32.54 2.58 -48.27
N PRO A 9 32.30 1.34 -47.83
CA PRO A 9 31.28 1.08 -46.82
C PRO A 9 31.91 0.61 -45.49
N PRO A 10 31.31 0.96 -44.33
CA PRO A 10 31.90 0.77 -43.00
C PRO A 10 31.51 -0.56 -42.31
N ALA A 11 32.31 -0.90 -41.30
CA ALA A 11 32.11 -1.76 -40.11
C ALA A 11 30.74 -2.49 -39.97
N LYS A 12 30.68 -3.83 -39.92
CA LYS A 12 30.88 -4.73 -38.75
C LYS A 12 30.07 -4.37 -37.49
N GLU A 13 29.22 -5.34 -37.09
CA GLU A 13 28.67 -5.59 -35.74
C GLU A 13 27.79 -4.51 -35.09
N SER A 14 26.46 -4.59 -35.26
CA SER A 14 25.51 -3.93 -34.33
C SER A 14 24.06 -4.43 -34.33
N VAL A 15 23.70 -5.51 -35.02
CA VAL A 15 22.26 -5.78 -35.31
C VAL A 15 21.59 -6.77 -34.34
N LEU A 16 22.31 -7.46 -33.44
CA LEU A 16 21.70 -8.50 -32.60
C LEU A 16 21.39 -8.12 -31.15
N GLU A 17 21.64 -6.88 -30.72
CA GLU A 17 21.53 -6.49 -29.30
C GLU A 17 20.31 -5.60 -28.99
N SER A 18 19.53 -5.22 -30.01
CA SER A 18 18.42 -4.27 -29.88
C SER A 18 17.07 -4.87 -29.48
N THR A 19 16.94 -6.20 -29.32
CA THR A 19 15.65 -6.84 -29.00
C THR A 19 15.43 -7.18 -27.52
N LYS A 20 16.39 -6.88 -26.63
CA LYS A 20 16.30 -7.25 -25.19
C LYS A 20 15.91 -6.11 -24.24
N MET A 21 15.79 -4.86 -24.72
CA MET A 21 15.57 -3.70 -23.83
C MET A 21 14.14 -3.18 -23.72
N GLU A 22 13.15 -3.73 -24.44
CA GLU A 22 11.77 -3.18 -24.40
C GLU A 22 10.80 -3.87 -23.43
N LYS A 23 11.19 -4.93 -22.70
CA LYS A 23 10.24 -5.71 -21.88
C LYS A 23 10.15 -5.37 -20.39
N ASN A 24 10.86 -4.37 -19.87
CA ASN A 24 10.97 -4.16 -18.40
C ASN A 24 10.39 -2.86 -17.83
N HIS A 25 9.65 -2.04 -18.59
CA HIS A 25 9.25 -0.70 -18.10
C HIS A 25 7.76 -0.50 -17.77
N ARG A 26 6.94 -1.56 -17.69
CA ARG A 26 5.50 -1.41 -17.36
C ARG A 26 5.08 -1.90 -15.97
N THR A 27 6.00 -2.49 -15.20
CA THR A 27 5.73 -3.07 -13.87
C THR A 27 6.36 -2.31 -12.71
N SER A 28 7.14 -1.25 -12.95
CA SER A 28 7.87 -0.54 -11.90
C SER A 28 7.01 0.45 -11.10
N SER A 29 6.01 1.09 -11.70
CA SER A 29 5.28 2.20 -11.06
C SER A 29 4.31 1.76 -9.95
N THR A 30 3.60 0.63 -10.11
CA THR A 30 2.65 0.11 -9.10
C THR A 30 3.36 -0.53 -7.91
N SER A 31 4.51 -1.16 -8.15
CA SER A 31 5.39 -1.65 -7.09
C SER A 31 5.90 -0.48 -6.25
N ASP A 32 6.26 0.63 -6.89
CA ASP A 32 6.79 1.82 -6.20
C ASP A 32 5.73 2.50 -5.31
N SER A 33 4.51 2.70 -5.82
CA SER A 33 3.42 3.31 -5.03
C SER A 33 3.02 2.47 -3.80
N THR A 34 3.02 1.14 -3.94
CA THR A 34 2.74 0.23 -2.81
C THR A 34 3.81 0.34 -1.74
N GLN A 35 5.09 0.39 -2.12
CA GLN A 35 6.19 0.50 -1.16
C GLN A 35 6.20 1.86 -0.46
N LEU A 36 5.92 2.95 -1.19
CA LEU A 36 5.80 4.29 -0.61
C LEU A 36 4.71 4.33 0.48
N TYR A 37 3.55 3.72 0.22
CA TYR A 37 2.48 3.62 1.21
C TYR A 37 2.91 2.84 2.45
N LEU A 38 3.49 1.65 2.28
CA LEU A 38 3.93 0.81 3.41
C LEU A 38 4.97 1.52 4.29
N ASN A 39 5.92 2.23 3.66
CA ASN A 39 6.93 3.01 4.37
C ASN A 39 6.32 4.17 5.19
N ALA A 40 5.20 4.73 4.75
CA ALA A 40 4.49 5.76 5.50
C ALA A 40 3.81 5.18 6.76
N LEU A 41 3.36 3.92 6.72
CA LEU A 41 2.69 3.27 7.83
C LEU A 41 3.60 2.89 8.99
N ASP A 42 4.89 2.67 8.73
CA ASP A 42 5.85 2.30 9.78
C ASP A 42 6.11 3.45 10.78
N LYS A 43 5.65 4.66 10.47
CA LYS A 43 5.81 5.85 11.33
C LYS A 43 4.71 6.03 12.37
N SER A 44 3.59 5.30 12.28
CA SER A 44 2.49 5.48 13.24
C SER A 44 2.68 4.60 14.48
N ASP A 45 2.58 5.24 15.65
CA ASP A 45 2.68 4.55 16.93
C ASP A 45 1.43 3.69 17.17
N LEU A 46 1.64 2.46 17.65
CA LEU A 46 0.57 1.56 18.06
C LEU A 46 -0.10 2.05 19.35
N LEU A 47 -1.40 1.78 19.49
CA LEU A 47 -2.13 2.06 20.73
C LEU A 47 -1.98 0.91 21.72
N THR A 48 -1.78 1.28 22.99
CA THR A 48 -1.96 0.41 24.15
C THR A 48 -3.44 0.09 24.37
N ALA A 49 -3.75 -0.86 25.26
CA ALA A 49 -5.14 -1.21 25.56
C ALA A 49 -5.87 -0.04 26.25
N GLU A 50 -5.17 0.68 27.11
CA GLU A 50 -5.66 1.85 27.83
C GLU A 50 -5.95 3.01 26.87
N GLU A 51 -5.07 3.22 25.88
CA GLU A 51 -5.29 4.22 24.84
C GLU A 51 -6.45 3.84 23.90
N GLU A 52 -6.61 2.55 23.56
CA GLU A 52 -7.78 2.09 22.79
C GLU A 52 -9.09 2.45 23.50
N ILE A 53 -9.15 2.28 24.83
CA ILE A 53 -10.31 2.67 25.64
C ILE A 53 -10.48 4.19 25.64
N HIS A 54 -9.40 4.94 25.89
CA HIS A 54 -9.43 6.40 25.95
C HIS A 54 -9.92 7.02 24.64
N PHE A 55 -9.26 6.70 23.52
CA PHE A 55 -9.64 7.23 22.22
C PHE A 55 -11.00 6.69 21.76
N GLY A 56 -11.33 5.44 22.06
CA GLY A 56 -12.66 4.87 21.76
C GLY A 56 -13.79 5.68 22.40
N ARG A 57 -13.64 6.10 23.67
CA ARG A 57 -14.62 6.96 24.35
C ARG A 57 -14.74 8.35 23.72
N LEU A 58 -13.61 8.94 23.29
CA LEU A 58 -13.61 10.23 22.60
C LEU A 58 -14.26 10.14 21.22
N VAL A 59 -14.03 9.06 20.48
CA VAL A 59 -14.68 8.81 19.19
C VAL A 59 -16.20 8.74 19.34
N GLN A 60 -16.70 8.07 20.38
CA GLN A 60 -18.15 8.03 20.67
C GLN A 60 -18.74 9.41 20.97
N GLN A 61 -17.92 10.35 21.45
CA GLN A 61 -18.30 11.75 21.68
C GLN A 61 -18.16 12.62 20.41
N GLY A 62 -17.73 12.05 19.28
CA GLY A 62 -17.56 12.74 18.01
C GLY A 62 -16.19 13.42 17.82
N ASP A 63 -15.20 13.10 18.67
CA ASP A 63 -13.86 13.67 18.58
C ASP A 63 -13.12 13.18 17.31
N GLN A 64 -12.96 14.09 16.35
CA GLN A 64 -12.33 13.79 15.06
C GLN A 64 -10.82 13.49 15.20
N PRO A 65 -10.03 14.22 16.00
CA PRO A 65 -8.63 13.87 16.26
C PRO A 65 -8.45 12.44 16.81
N ALA A 66 -9.26 12.03 17.78
CA ALA A 66 -9.25 10.67 18.33
C ALA A 66 -9.60 9.63 17.28
N ARG A 67 -10.61 9.90 16.45
CA ARG A 67 -10.99 9.04 15.32
C ARG A 67 -9.82 8.86 14.37
N GLN A 68 -9.18 9.96 13.97
CA GLN A 68 -8.02 9.93 13.08
C GLN A 68 -6.87 9.13 13.70
N ARG A 69 -6.56 9.38 14.98
CA ARG A 69 -5.52 8.65 15.71
C ARG A 69 -5.79 7.16 15.74
N MET A 70 -7.02 6.73 16.01
CA MET A 70 -7.39 5.31 15.99
C MET A 70 -7.24 4.68 14.61
N ILE A 71 -7.62 5.38 13.54
CA ILE A 71 -7.46 4.89 12.17
C ILE A 71 -5.98 4.72 11.84
N GLU A 72 -5.17 5.76 12.01
CA GLU A 72 -3.74 5.78 11.64
C GLU A 72 -2.91 4.72 12.39
N SER A 73 -3.23 4.49 13.66
CA SER A 73 -2.55 3.49 14.50
C SER A 73 -2.83 2.05 14.07
N ASN A 74 -3.87 1.83 13.26
CA ASN A 74 -4.35 0.50 12.88
C ASN A 74 -4.22 0.19 11.38
N LEU A 75 -3.64 1.09 10.56
CA LEU A 75 -3.44 0.83 9.13
C LEU A 75 -2.56 -0.40 8.85
N ARG A 76 -1.61 -0.71 9.74
CA ARG A 76 -0.79 -1.92 9.64
C ARG A 76 -1.62 -3.22 9.78
N LEU A 77 -2.72 -3.18 10.53
CA LEU A 77 -3.65 -4.30 10.65
C LEU A 77 -4.36 -4.54 9.31
N VAL A 78 -4.81 -3.48 8.64
CA VAL A 78 -5.45 -3.57 7.31
C VAL A 78 -4.52 -4.27 6.33
N VAL A 79 -3.28 -3.77 6.19
CA VAL A 79 -2.28 -4.39 5.30
C VAL A 79 -2.07 -5.87 5.62
N LYS A 80 -1.96 -6.22 6.91
CA LYS A 80 -1.79 -7.62 7.33
C LYS A 80 -2.97 -8.49 6.90
N ILE A 81 -4.19 -7.99 6.98
CA ILE A 81 -5.41 -8.71 6.59
C ILE A 81 -5.52 -8.81 5.06
N SER A 82 -5.34 -7.70 4.33
CA SER A 82 -5.41 -7.63 2.87
C SER A 82 -4.41 -8.58 2.19
N ARG A 83 -3.22 -8.78 2.76
CA ARG A 83 -2.23 -9.75 2.26
C ARG A 83 -2.78 -11.18 2.11
N ARG A 84 -3.75 -11.58 2.94
CA ARG A 84 -4.38 -12.93 2.87
C ARG A 84 -5.30 -13.10 1.65
N TYR A 85 -5.71 -11.99 1.04
CA TYR A 85 -6.61 -11.95 -0.11
C TYR A 85 -5.90 -11.62 -1.43
N MET A 86 -4.57 -11.45 -1.40
CA MET A 86 -3.77 -11.26 -2.61
C MET A 86 -3.91 -12.44 -3.58
N HIS A 87 -3.63 -12.16 -4.86
CA HIS A 87 -3.65 -13.13 -5.97
C HIS A 87 -5.04 -13.69 -6.31
N ARG A 88 -6.12 -13.04 -5.85
CA ARG A 88 -7.52 -13.38 -6.17
C ARG A 88 -8.15 -12.50 -7.25
N GLY A 89 -7.32 -11.87 -8.08
CA GLY A 89 -7.77 -11.01 -9.19
C GLY A 89 -7.87 -9.52 -8.86
N LEU A 90 -7.62 -9.11 -7.60
CA LEU A 90 -7.54 -7.69 -7.21
C LEU A 90 -6.08 -7.28 -6.88
N PRO A 91 -5.64 -6.09 -7.32
CA PRO A 91 -4.41 -5.45 -6.86
C PRO A 91 -4.36 -5.27 -5.33
N MET A 92 -3.15 -5.24 -4.77
CA MET A 92 -2.96 -5.06 -3.32
C MET A 92 -3.51 -3.73 -2.81
N LEU A 93 -3.36 -2.65 -3.59
CA LEU A 93 -3.88 -1.32 -3.20
C LEU A 93 -5.40 -1.34 -3.10
N ASP A 94 -6.11 -1.94 -4.05
CA ASP A 94 -7.57 -2.03 -4.02
C ASP A 94 -8.06 -2.81 -2.79
N LEU A 95 -7.38 -3.90 -2.43
CA LEU A 95 -7.68 -4.66 -1.20
C LEU A 95 -7.39 -3.85 0.08
N ILE A 96 -6.44 -2.94 0.05
CA ILE A 96 -6.13 -2.04 1.18
C ILE A 96 -7.20 -0.96 1.29
N GLU A 97 -7.62 -0.36 0.17
CA GLU A 97 -8.66 0.67 0.17
C GLU A 97 -10.00 0.15 0.72
N GLU A 98 -10.44 -1.02 0.26
CA GLU A 98 -11.65 -1.67 0.83
C GLU A 98 -11.48 -2.00 2.31
N GLY A 99 -10.30 -2.49 2.71
CA GLY A 99 -10.00 -2.76 4.12
C GLY A 99 -9.96 -1.49 4.97
N ASN A 100 -9.51 -0.35 4.43
CA ASN A 100 -9.50 0.95 5.10
C ASN A 100 -10.94 1.44 5.33
N LEU A 101 -11.85 1.22 4.38
CA LEU A 101 -13.28 1.50 4.57
C LEU A 101 -13.88 0.63 5.69
N GLY A 102 -13.49 -0.65 5.76
CA GLY A 102 -13.82 -1.54 6.86
C GLY A 102 -13.31 -1.02 8.22
N LEU A 103 -12.04 -0.63 8.28
CA LEU A 103 -11.42 -0.07 9.48
C LEU A 103 -12.14 1.20 9.96
N ILE A 104 -12.47 2.12 9.06
CA ILE A 104 -13.19 3.35 9.39
C ILE A 104 -14.53 3.02 10.07
N ARG A 105 -15.30 2.09 9.50
CA ARG A 105 -16.57 1.63 10.09
C ARG A 105 -16.36 0.94 11.44
N ALA A 106 -15.26 0.20 11.59
CA ALA A 106 -14.90 -0.42 12.87
C ALA A 106 -14.63 0.64 13.94
N VAL A 107 -13.87 1.69 13.62
CA VAL A 107 -13.60 2.79 14.56
C VAL A 107 -14.91 3.49 14.96
N GLU A 108 -15.79 3.78 14.01
CA GLU A 108 -17.06 4.47 14.25
C GLU A 108 -18.03 3.68 15.14
N LYS A 109 -17.93 2.34 15.14
CA LYS A 109 -18.85 1.44 15.85
C LYS A 109 -18.21 0.72 17.04
N PHE A 110 -16.94 0.99 17.31
CA PHE A 110 -16.23 0.36 18.41
C PHE A 110 -16.84 0.78 19.75
N ASP A 111 -16.99 -0.20 20.64
CA ASP A 111 -17.46 -0.01 22.00
C ASP A 111 -16.36 -0.43 22.98
N PRO A 112 -15.64 0.52 23.58
CA PRO A 112 -14.53 0.22 24.48
C PRO A 112 -14.98 -0.43 25.79
N GLU A 113 -16.25 -0.32 26.17
CA GLU A 113 -16.77 -0.87 27.44
C GLU A 113 -17.02 -2.39 27.36
N LYS A 114 -16.96 -2.99 26.17
CA LYS A 114 -17.12 -4.45 25.98
C LYS A 114 -15.89 -5.26 26.40
N GLY A 115 -14.76 -4.63 26.69
CA GLY A 115 -13.57 -5.30 27.23
C GLY A 115 -12.76 -6.15 26.23
N PHE A 116 -13.05 -6.05 24.93
CA PHE A 116 -12.24 -6.68 23.88
C PHE A 116 -11.29 -5.68 23.24
N ARG A 117 -10.10 -6.14 22.83
CA ARG A 117 -9.14 -5.31 22.07
C ARG A 117 -9.75 -4.83 20.76
N PHE A 118 -9.40 -3.61 20.35
CA PHE A 118 -9.90 -3.03 19.10
C PHE A 118 -9.56 -3.90 17.89
N SER A 119 -8.34 -4.43 17.81
CA SER A 119 -7.88 -5.28 16.70
C SER A 119 -8.74 -6.55 16.49
N THR A 120 -9.22 -7.16 17.57
CA THR A 120 -10.14 -8.30 17.52
C THR A 120 -11.47 -7.90 16.88
N TYR A 121 -12.01 -6.74 17.26
CA TYR A 121 -13.26 -6.23 16.70
C TYR A 121 -13.11 -5.81 15.23
N ALA A 122 -12.06 -5.05 14.92
CA ALA A 122 -11.80 -4.52 13.57
C ALA A 122 -11.59 -5.62 12.53
N THR A 123 -11.04 -6.77 12.92
CA THR A 123 -10.83 -7.92 12.01
C THR A 123 -12.13 -8.44 11.37
N TRP A 124 -13.30 -8.20 11.94
CA TRP A 124 -14.58 -8.60 11.33
C TRP A 124 -15.10 -7.61 10.29
N TRP A 125 -14.64 -6.35 10.34
CA TRP A 125 -15.00 -5.31 9.40
C TRP A 125 -14.04 -5.23 8.21
N ILE A 126 -12.78 -5.65 8.42
CA ILE A 126 -11.70 -5.66 7.44
C ILE A 126 -11.60 -7.04 6.78
#